data_AF-A0A837IJ54-F1
#
_entry.id   AF-A0A837IJ54-F1
#
_cell.length_a   1.000
_cell.length_b   1.000
_cell.length_c   1.000
_cell.angle_alpha   90.00
_cell.angle_beta   90.00
_cell.angle_gamma   90.00
#
_symmetry.space_group_name_H-M   'P 1'
#
loop_
_entity.id
_entity.type
_entity.pdbx_description
1 polymer ?
#
loop_
_entity_poly.entity_id
_entity_poly.type
_entity_poly.pdbx_seq_one_letter_code
_entity_poly.pdbx_strand_id
1 'polypeptide(L)'
;MVPKQAAELGLELVYTDESSHPPFNVLPKASIGIQKNGEKAELIKVSPEHGRATADARLLSTVVWRDDFGIPFGSVDYKGNVVDDVVIDTDQTDKLRVCGIKTGKVTRRIIAASRALRGMGLPTEAIYRMYKITWFPENGRRISPEEWRKQLLTELESDIEFAREQLRNPSTYGQKKDELEELLAKAEEEVKFVKGYLKQNDNFYVFERHLQTPIRLRDIPHAKTKNDFENLAKQSMEWLDKILTRRQRAKTPVWNKLLRKSKDLCFALWPFSGDEKFDFNNSDHLSRVFVEWLPAQMGQYLARLHKNGLIHGFPHSQNWSLGSLYDLDSVYGPALGDNPRTEDNFVKDVEIAARAVMDIFAVRAPGFDCVGLTASHYLAQTILGQNKDELPLVKAVANFEYGYLEARFRKKLTPANVDGYVRRYMPQVKVGGDVVRSWAAVNERIINLIKSKLLVLRETG
;
A
#
# COMPACT_ATOMS: atom_id res chain seq x y z
N MET A 1 0.05 -2.73 22.49
CA MET A 1 0.03 -3.75 23.58
C MET A 1 0.71 -3.20 24.85
N VAL A 2 0.28 -3.52 26.08
CA VAL A 2 1.11 -3.16 27.27
C VAL A 2 2.27 -4.15 27.44
N PRO A 3 3.44 -3.75 27.98
CA PRO A 3 4.63 -4.62 28.05
C PRO A 3 4.38 -5.99 28.70
N LYS A 4 3.51 -6.05 29.73
CA LYS A 4 3.15 -7.30 30.40
C LYS A 4 2.44 -8.29 29.46
N GLN A 5 1.48 -7.82 28.67
CA GLN A 5 0.78 -8.63 27.67
C GLN A 5 1.72 -9.10 26.56
N ALA A 6 2.68 -8.25 26.16
CA ALA A 6 3.69 -8.63 25.18
C ALA A 6 4.58 -9.78 25.69
N ALA A 7 5.06 -9.68 26.93
CA ALA A 7 5.88 -10.74 27.53
C ALA A 7 5.12 -12.08 27.64
N GLU A 8 3.84 -12.05 27.99
CA GLU A 8 2.97 -13.25 28.03
C GLU A 8 2.79 -13.93 26.67
N LEU A 9 2.98 -13.18 25.57
CA LEU A 9 2.95 -13.63 24.18
C LEU A 9 4.34 -13.89 23.58
N GLY A 10 5.41 -13.84 24.39
CA GLY A 10 6.77 -14.07 23.89
C GLY A 10 7.33 -12.91 23.09
N LEU A 11 6.92 -11.70 23.43
CA LEU A 11 7.33 -10.48 22.75
C LEU A 11 8.07 -9.56 23.73
N GLU A 12 9.29 -9.17 23.38
CA GLU A 12 10.11 -8.20 24.09
C GLU A 12 10.11 -6.87 23.33
N LEU A 13 9.67 -5.77 23.96
CA LEU A 13 9.70 -4.45 23.33
C LEU A 13 11.15 -3.97 23.16
N VAL A 14 11.60 -3.80 21.93
CA VAL A 14 12.99 -3.41 21.60
C VAL A 14 13.10 -2.04 20.93
N TYR A 15 11.97 -1.44 20.56
CA TYR A 15 11.92 -0.12 19.95
C TYR A 15 10.55 0.53 20.13
N THR A 16 10.56 1.83 20.39
CA THR A 16 9.38 2.71 20.40
C THR A 16 9.71 3.97 19.62
N ASP A 17 8.79 4.44 18.79
CA ASP A 17 8.89 5.73 18.12
C ASP A 17 7.98 6.76 18.80
N GLU A 18 8.54 7.53 19.73
CA GLU A 18 7.81 8.62 20.39
C GLU A 18 7.52 9.79 19.45
N SER A 19 8.24 9.89 18.31
CA SER A 19 8.02 10.94 17.32
C SER A 19 6.74 10.74 16.48
N SER A 20 5.99 9.66 16.71
CA SER A 20 4.71 9.39 16.03
C SER A 20 3.58 10.40 16.37
N HIS A 21 3.87 11.47 17.11
CA HIS A 21 2.95 12.54 17.50
C HIS A 21 2.28 13.29 16.31
N PRO A 22 1.06 13.87 16.50
CA PRO A 22 0.12 14.21 15.42
C PRO A 22 0.64 15.26 14.42
N PRO A 23 0.16 15.27 13.15
CA PRO A 23 -1.22 15.00 12.73
C PRO A 23 -1.57 13.53 12.45
N PHE A 24 -0.58 12.64 12.42
CA PHE A 24 -0.71 11.25 12.00
C PHE A 24 -1.15 10.26 13.10
N ASN A 25 -1.20 10.71 14.36
CA ASN A 25 -1.84 9.96 15.45
C ASN A 25 -3.36 9.97 15.25
N VAL A 26 -3.86 8.93 14.58
CA VAL A 26 -5.26 8.52 14.66
C VAL A 26 -5.35 7.63 15.89
N LEU A 27 -6.22 7.98 16.85
CA LEU A 27 -6.46 7.11 17.99
C LEU A 27 -6.84 5.72 17.45
N PRO A 28 -6.13 4.66 17.88
CA PRO A 28 -6.40 3.31 17.42
C PRO A 28 -7.84 2.92 17.77
N LYS A 29 -8.71 2.73 16.77
CA LYS A 29 -9.87 1.86 16.93
C LYS A 29 -9.41 0.44 16.57
N ALA A 30 -8.79 -0.24 17.52
CA ALA A 30 -8.50 -1.66 17.37
C ALA A 30 -9.80 -2.46 17.52
N SER A 31 -9.94 -3.52 16.73
CA SER A 31 -10.49 -4.79 17.19
C SER A 31 -10.34 -5.87 16.11
N ILE A 32 -9.14 -6.37 15.92
CA ILE A 32 -8.98 -7.74 15.41
C ILE A 32 -8.40 -8.54 16.55
N GLY A 33 -9.09 -9.61 16.95
CA GLY A 33 -8.66 -10.53 17.99
C GLY A 33 -9.21 -10.27 19.40
N ILE A 34 -9.94 -9.19 19.66
CA ILE A 34 -10.70 -9.07 20.92
C ILE A 34 -12.11 -9.61 20.66
N GLN A 35 -12.44 -10.72 21.33
CA GLN A 35 -13.81 -11.15 21.55
C GLN A 35 -14.62 -9.97 22.07
N LYS A 36 -15.47 -9.37 21.23
CA LYS A 36 -16.58 -8.58 21.77
C LYS A 36 -17.61 -9.62 22.20
N ASN A 37 -17.78 -9.80 23.50
CA ASN A 37 -18.80 -10.67 24.10
C ASN A 37 -18.68 -12.18 23.80
N GLY A 38 -17.48 -12.74 23.68
CA GLY A 38 -17.30 -14.21 23.55
C GLY A 38 -17.64 -14.78 22.16
N GLU A 39 -18.13 -13.97 21.22
CA GLU A 39 -18.41 -14.42 19.85
C GLU A 39 -17.11 -14.50 19.03
N LYS A 40 -16.88 -15.63 18.35
CA LYS A 40 -15.81 -15.77 17.35
C LYS A 40 -16.07 -14.79 16.21
N ALA A 41 -15.04 -14.07 15.78
CA ALA A 41 -15.12 -13.21 14.61
C ALA A 41 -15.33 -14.07 13.36
N GLU A 42 -16.49 -13.98 12.72
CA GLU A 42 -16.66 -14.55 11.39
C GLU A 42 -16.13 -13.52 10.37
N LEU A 43 -15.00 -13.88 9.75
CA LEU A 43 -14.35 -13.06 8.73
C LEU A 43 -14.94 -13.43 7.36
N ILE A 44 -15.76 -12.55 6.79
CA ILE A 44 -16.42 -12.76 5.51
C ILE A 44 -15.54 -12.18 4.40
N LYS A 45 -15.37 -12.87 3.27
CA LYS A 45 -14.72 -12.27 2.08
C LYS A 45 -15.51 -11.03 1.64
N VAL A 46 -14.83 -9.89 1.55
CA VAL A 46 -15.45 -8.63 1.07
C VAL A 46 -15.93 -8.80 -0.38
N SER A 47 -15.15 -9.53 -1.17
CA SER A 47 -15.48 -9.93 -2.54
C SER A 47 -14.82 -11.29 -2.85
N PRO A 48 -15.43 -12.14 -3.70
CA PRO A 48 -14.76 -13.31 -4.27
C PRO A 48 -13.44 -12.97 -4.97
N GLU A 49 -13.30 -11.74 -5.48
CA GLU A 49 -12.14 -11.23 -6.24
C GLU A 49 -11.04 -10.63 -5.36
N HIS A 50 -11.34 -10.38 -4.08
CA HIS A 50 -10.34 -10.00 -3.10
C HIS A 50 -9.65 -11.27 -2.59
N GLY A 51 -8.47 -11.57 -3.13
CA GLY A 51 -7.61 -12.62 -2.56
C GLY A 51 -7.18 -12.33 -1.11
N ARG A 52 -7.13 -11.04 -0.75
CA ARG A 52 -6.49 -10.52 0.47
C ARG A 52 -7.36 -9.62 1.35
N ALA A 53 -8.68 -9.53 1.18
CA ALA A 53 -9.51 -8.73 2.09
C ALA A 53 -10.73 -9.51 2.58
N THR A 54 -10.86 -9.55 3.89
CA THR A 54 -12.03 -10.01 4.64
C THR A 54 -12.64 -8.84 5.42
N ALA A 55 -13.89 -8.93 5.83
CA ALA A 55 -14.52 -8.03 6.77
C ALA A 55 -14.87 -8.82 8.01
N ASP A 56 -14.63 -8.26 9.20
CA ASP A 56 -15.24 -8.80 10.42
C ASP A 56 -16.75 -8.49 10.37
N ALA A 57 -17.58 -9.53 10.26
CA ALA A 57 -19.03 -9.43 10.15
C ALA A 57 -19.64 -8.61 11.30
N ARG A 58 -19.00 -8.62 12.48
CA ARG A 58 -19.47 -7.90 13.68
C ARG A 58 -19.17 -6.41 13.64
N LEU A 59 -18.23 -6.00 12.79
CA LEU A 59 -17.75 -4.62 12.69
C LEU A 59 -18.28 -3.87 11.45
N LEU A 60 -19.16 -4.50 10.66
CA LEU A 60 -20.04 -3.92 9.61
C LEU A 60 -19.45 -2.75 8.80
N SER A 61 -18.12 -2.68 8.58
CA SER A 61 -17.42 -1.60 7.83
C SER A 61 -15.90 -1.57 8.05
N THR A 62 -15.35 -2.26 9.06
CA THR A 62 -13.87 -2.28 9.23
C THR A 62 -13.25 -3.34 8.32
N VAL A 63 -12.54 -2.92 7.27
CA VAL A 63 -11.82 -3.82 6.37
C VAL A 63 -10.71 -4.53 7.15
N VAL A 64 -10.70 -5.85 7.08
CA VAL A 64 -9.72 -6.77 7.68
C VAL A 64 -8.95 -7.47 6.56
N TRP A 65 -7.73 -7.03 6.30
CA TRP A 65 -6.87 -7.61 5.27
C TRP A 65 -6.44 -9.02 5.63
N ARG A 66 -6.19 -9.85 4.64
CA ARG A 66 -5.45 -11.10 4.75
C ARG A 66 -4.21 -11.01 3.87
N ASP A 67 -3.07 -11.51 4.33
CA ASP A 67 -1.97 -11.75 3.40
C ASP A 67 -2.22 -13.01 2.55
N ASP A 68 -1.22 -13.42 1.76
CA ASP A 68 -1.32 -14.61 0.90
C ASP A 68 -1.59 -15.91 1.69
N PHE A 69 -1.36 -15.90 3.01
CA PHE A 69 -1.52 -17.06 3.89
C PHE A 69 -2.81 -16.98 4.72
N GLY A 70 -3.70 -16.02 4.42
CA GLY A 70 -5.00 -15.93 5.06
C GLY A 70 -4.99 -15.25 6.43
N ILE A 71 -3.89 -14.60 6.81
CA ILE A 71 -3.67 -14.04 8.15
C ILE A 71 -4.36 -12.67 8.27
N PRO A 72 -5.30 -12.45 9.21
CA PRO A 72 -6.04 -11.19 9.29
C PRO A 72 -5.24 -10.01 9.91
N PHE A 73 -5.32 -8.83 9.30
CA PHE A 73 -4.69 -7.56 9.71
C PHE A 73 -5.68 -6.37 9.57
N GLY A 74 -5.51 -5.27 10.32
CA GLY A 74 -6.50 -4.19 10.51
C GLY A 74 -5.96 -2.75 10.32
N SER A 75 -6.49 -1.76 11.06
CA SER A 75 -6.00 -0.36 11.03
C SER A 75 -4.86 -0.09 12.01
N VAL A 76 -4.79 -0.90 13.07
CA VAL A 76 -3.65 -1.06 13.98
C VAL A 76 -3.07 -2.41 13.64
N ASP A 77 -1.99 -2.39 12.87
CA ASP A 77 -1.44 -3.60 12.30
C ASP A 77 -0.27 -4.08 13.14
N TYR A 78 -0.34 -5.35 13.54
CA TYR A 78 0.86 -6.10 13.88
C TYR A 78 1.28 -6.87 12.62
N LYS A 79 2.35 -6.43 11.94
CA LYS A 79 2.92 -7.18 10.80
C LYS A 79 4.04 -8.06 11.37
N GLY A 80 4.03 -9.34 10.99
CA GLY A 80 4.94 -10.36 11.52
C GLY A 80 4.38 -11.19 12.68
N ASN A 81 3.06 -11.28 12.84
CA ASN A 81 2.38 -11.87 14.00
C ASN A 81 2.11 -13.38 13.90
N VAL A 82 2.58 -14.05 12.86
CA VAL A 82 2.32 -15.49 12.70
C VAL A 82 3.51 -16.25 13.21
N VAL A 83 3.46 -16.41 14.53
CA VAL A 83 4.38 -17.25 15.28
C VAL A 83 3.99 -18.73 15.10
N ASP A 84 2.74 -19.01 14.73
CA ASP A 84 2.15 -20.35 14.68
C ASP A 84 2.26 -21.04 13.29
N ASP A 85 2.55 -20.29 12.22
CA ASP A 85 2.52 -20.79 10.82
C ASP A 85 3.51 -20.02 9.92
N VAL A 86 4.80 -20.32 10.08
CA VAL A 86 5.88 -19.68 9.32
C VAL A 86 6.05 -20.42 8.00
N VAL A 87 5.64 -19.80 6.91
CA VAL A 87 5.69 -20.42 5.59
C VAL A 87 6.92 -19.94 4.81
N ILE A 88 7.60 -20.86 4.13
CA ILE A 88 8.58 -20.54 3.09
C ILE A 88 7.85 -20.58 1.75
N ASP A 89 7.99 -19.52 0.97
CA ASP A 89 7.24 -19.34 -0.28
C ASP A 89 8.14 -18.75 -1.37
N THR A 90 7.79 -18.94 -2.63
CA THR A 90 8.41 -18.28 -3.78
C THR A 90 7.60 -17.05 -4.17
N ASP A 91 8.25 -15.90 -4.29
CA ASP A 91 7.59 -14.69 -4.79
C ASP A 91 7.30 -14.77 -6.30
N GLN A 92 6.67 -13.71 -6.85
CA GLN A 92 6.32 -13.63 -8.27
C GLN A 92 7.53 -13.61 -9.23
N THR A 93 8.75 -13.60 -8.70
CA THR A 93 10.02 -13.67 -9.44
C THR A 93 10.78 -14.97 -9.18
N ASP A 94 10.07 -15.99 -8.65
CA ASP A 94 10.61 -17.29 -8.23
C ASP A 94 11.69 -17.18 -7.15
N LYS A 95 11.74 -16.07 -6.41
CA LYS A 95 12.67 -15.90 -5.30
C LYS A 95 12.03 -16.35 -4.01
N LEU A 96 12.75 -17.20 -3.29
CA LEU A 96 12.33 -17.66 -1.99
C LEU A 96 12.23 -16.50 -0.98
N ARG A 97 11.23 -16.58 -0.10
CA ARG A 97 10.96 -15.64 0.98
C ARG A 97 10.43 -16.39 2.21
N VAL A 98 10.73 -15.86 3.39
CA VAL A 98 10.10 -16.31 4.64
C VAL A 98 8.92 -15.40 4.95
N CYS A 99 7.76 -16.00 5.13
CA CYS A 99 6.50 -15.34 5.39
C CYS A 99 6.13 -15.45 6.87
N GLY A 100 5.17 -14.65 7.33
CA GLY A 100 4.72 -14.65 8.73
C GLY A 100 5.65 -13.93 9.72
N ILE A 101 6.96 -13.84 9.46
CA ILE A 101 7.95 -13.25 10.38
C ILE A 101 8.86 -12.22 9.69
N LYS A 102 9.27 -11.18 10.44
CA LYS A 102 10.15 -10.12 9.94
C LYS A 102 11.52 -10.14 10.62
N THR A 103 12.55 -9.75 9.88
CA THR A 103 13.95 -9.79 10.36
C THR A 103 14.54 -8.41 10.56
N GLY A 104 15.64 -8.35 11.34
CA GLY A 104 16.21 -7.08 11.78
C GLY A 104 16.63 -6.15 10.65
N LYS A 105 17.16 -6.66 9.54
CA LYS A 105 17.57 -5.83 8.39
C LYS A 105 16.37 -5.17 7.71
N VAL A 106 15.33 -5.95 7.41
CA VAL A 106 14.10 -5.45 6.78
C VAL A 106 13.39 -4.48 7.71
N THR A 107 13.27 -4.80 8.99
CA THR A 107 12.55 -3.95 9.94
C THR A 107 13.27 -2.62 10.19
N ARG A 108 14.61 -2.61 10.29
CA ARG A 108 15.39 -1.37 10.39
C ARG A 108 15.18 -0.48 9.16
N ARG A 109 15.12 -1.06 7.97
CA ARG A 109 14.84 -0.34 6.72
C ARG A 109 13.44 0.27 6.74
N ILE A 110 12.41 -0.49 7.11
CA ILE A 110 11.03 -0.02 7.23
C ILE A 110 10.96 1.17 8.19
N ILE A 111 11.61 1.08 9.36
CA ILE A 111 11.66 2.18 10.35
C ILE A 111 12.36 3.42 9.75
N ALA A 112 13.50 3.24 9.07
CA ALA A 112 14.23 4.34 8.46
C ALA A 112 13.41 5.02 7.35
N ALA A 113 12.77 4.25 6.48
CA ALA A 113 11.85 4.77 5.46
C ALA A 113 10.69 5.53 6.11
N SER A 114 10.02 4.91 7.09
CA SER A 114 8.89 5.50 7.83
C SER A 114 9.25 6.87 8.40
N ARG A 115 10.42 6.98 9.04
CA ARG A 115 10.95 8.25 9.57
C ARG A 115 11.31 9.24 8.47
N ALA A 116 11.97 8.80 7.41
CA ALA A 116 12.36 9.68 6.30
C ALA A 116 11.14 10.30 5.62
N LEU A 117 10.13 9.49 5.25
CA LEU A 117 8.90 9.97 4.63
C LEU A 117 8.12 10.91 5.56
N ARG A 118 7.95 10.55 6.84
CA ARG A 118 7.29 11.46 7.80
C ARG A 118 8.08 12.73 8.08
N GLY A 119 9.41 12.67 8.09
CA GLY A 119 10.30 13.82 8.23
C GLY A 119 10.20 14.78 7.05
N MET A 120 9.89 14.26 5.86
CA MET A 120 9.43 15.09 4.74
C MET A 120 8.02 15.61 5.06
N GLY A 121 7.14 14.83 5.66
CA GLY A 121 5.72 15.19 5.84
C GLY A 121 4.87 14.59 4.74
N LEU A 122 5.34 13.44 4.24
CA LEU A 122 4.61 12.51 3.39
C LEU A 122 3.81 11.58 4.31
N PRO A 123 2.46 11.54 4.18
CA PRO A 123 1.63 10.61 4.94
C PRO A 123 2.00 9.15 4.66
N THR A 124 2.32 8.38 5.69
CA THR A 124 2.70 6.97 5.56
C THR A 124 2.49 6.23 6.87
N GLU A 125 2.58 4.89 6.84
CA GLU A 125 2.49 4.06 8.02
C GLU A 125 3.56 4.44 9.06
N ALA A 126 3.13 4.61 10.31
CA ALA A 126 4.02 4.92 11.42
C ALA A 126 4.38 3.66 12.19
N ILE A 127 5.66 3.28 12.21
CA ILE A 127 6.12 2.16 13.03
C ILE A 127 6.23 2.64 14.48
N TYR A 128 5.20 2.35 15.27
CA TYR A 128 5.10 2.84 16.64
C TYR A 128 5.95 2.01 17.59
N ARG A 129 5.90 0.68 17.46
CA ARG A 129 6.68 -0.24 18.31
C ARG A 129 7.19 -1.42 17.50
N MET A 130 8.34 -1.94 17.90
CA MET A 130 8.86 -3.21 17.41
C MET A 130 9.20 -4.09 18.60
N TYR A 131 8.75 -5.33 18.51
CA TYR A 131 8.93 -6.36 19.51
C TYR A 131 9.79 -7.47 18.93
N LYS A 132 10.78 -7.93 19.68
CA LYS A 132 11.56 -9.13 19.39
C LYS A 132 10.79 -10.35 19.89
N ILE A 133 10.74 -11.40 19.07
CA ILE A 133 10.17 -12.69 19.47
C ILE A 133 11.20 -13.42 20.36
N THR A 134 10.78 -13.83 21.56
CA THR A 134 11.60 -14.53 22.56
C THR A 134 11.27 -16.01 22.67
N TRP A 135 10.10 -16.43 22.19
CA TRP A 135 9.73 -17.85 22.04
C TRP A 135 8.67 -18.06 20.96
N PHE A 136 8.59 -19.29 20.42
CA PHE A 136 7.56 -19.76 19.48
C PHE A 136 6.65 -20.80 20.17
N PRO A 137 5.31 -20.76 19.98
CA PRO A 137 4.44 -21.84 20.41
C PRO A 137 4.54 -22.99 19.42
N GLU A 138 4.94 -24.17 19.88
CA GLU A 138 5.08 -25.37 19.05
C GLU A 138 4.51 -26.56 19.79
N ASN A 139 3.49 -27.22 19.24
CA ASN A 139 2.83 -28.39 19.84
C ASN A 139 2.46 -28.21 21.34
N GLY A 140 1.94 -27.04 21.70
CA GLY A 140 1.55 -26.68 23.07
C GLY A 140 2.72 -26.35 24.01
N ARG A 141 3.96 -26.29 23.50
CA ARG A 141 5.16 -25.88 24.24
C ARG A 141 5.64 -24.51 23.79
N ARG A 142 6.47 -23.87 24.61
CA ARG A 142 7.21 -22.66 24.24
C ARG A 142 8.65 -23.04 23.95
N ILE A 143 9.08 -22.87 22.71
CA ILE A 143 10.46 -23.16 22.28
C ILE A 143 11.22 -21.87 21.97
N SER A 144 12.54 -21.90 22.15
CA SER A 144 13.38 -20.74 21.82
C SER A 144 13.48 -20.52 20.30
N PRO A 145 13.81 -19.30 19.82
CA PRO A 145 14.11 -19.07 18.41
C PRO A 145 15.22 -19.98 17.85
N GLU A 146 16.22 -20.32 18.66
CA GLU A 146 17.30 -21.23 18.27
C GLU A 146 16.79 -22.66 18.08
N GLU A 147 15.94 -23.14 18.97
CA GLU A 147 15.32 -24.46 18.89
C GLU A 147 14.36 -24.54 17.70
N TRP A 148 13.52 -23.51 17.50
CA TRP A 148 12.63 -23.40 16.34
C TRP A 148 13.40 -23.45 15.02
N ARG A 149 14.50 -22.71 14.89
CA ARG A 149 15.37 -22.78 13.69
C ARG A 149 15.89 -24.19 13.44
N LYS A 150 16.29 -24.89 14.49
CA LYS A 150 16.82 -26.26 14.38
C LYS A 150 15.72 -27.22 13.92
N GLN A 151 14.51 -27.10 14.46
CA GLN A 151 13.37 -27.91 14.06
C GLN A 151 13.01 -27.69 12.58
N LEU A 152 12.82 -26.43 12.16
CA LEU A 152 12.53 -26.09 10.76
C LEU A 152 13.58 -26.65 9.79
N LEU A 153 14.88 -26.52 10.12
CA LEU A 153 15.93 -27.07 9.28
C LEU A 153 15.93 -28.59 9.24
N THR A 154 15.61 -29.25 10.36
CA THR A 154 15.51 -30.72 10.44
C THR A 154 14.34 -31.23 9.60
N GLU A 155 13.20 -30.54 9.64
CA GLU A 155 12.02 -30.87 8.84
C GLU A 155 12.33 -30.77 7.35
N LEU A 156 12.88 -29.64 6.91
CA LEU A 156 13.23 -29.47 5.49
C LEU A 156 14.32 -30.46 5.02
N GLU A 157 15.29 -30.80 5.88
CA GLU A 157 16.27 -31.84 5.59
C GLU A 157 15.64 -33.24 5.47
N SER A 158 14.60 -33.51 6.27
CA SER A 158 13.85 -34.77 6.22
C SER A 158 13.03 -34.86 4.94
N ASP A 159 12.43 -33.75 4.49
CA ASP A 159 11.70 -33.68 3.21
C ASP A 159 12.62 -33.95 2.02
N ILE A 160 13.86 -33.43 2.05
CA ILE A 160 14.89 -33.75 1.03
C ILE A 160 15.22 -35.24 1.05
N GLU A 161 15.46 -35.84 2.21
CA GLU A 161 15.83 -37.25 2.27
C GLU A 161 14.68 -38.15 1.82
N PHE A 162 13.44 -37.78 2.13
CA PHE A 162 12.24 -38.44 1.62
C PHE A 162 12.15 -38.32 0.08
N ALA A 163 12.40 -37.13 -0.48
CA ALA A 163 12.43 -36.95 -1.94
C ALA A 163 13.54 -37.80 -2.61
N ARG A 164 14.72 -37.91 -1.97
CA ARG A 164 15.81 -38.81 -2.42
C ARG A 164 15.40 -40.28 -2.38
N GLU A 165 14.66 -40.69 -1.35
CA GLU A 165 14.14 -42.05 -1.25
C GLU A 165 13.13 -42.36 -2.36
N GLN A 166 12.21 -41.42 -2.65
CA GLN A 166 11.29 -41.54 -3.79
C GLN A 166 12.03 -41.67 -5.11
N LEU A 167 13.10 -40.90 -5.31
CA LEU A 167 13.94 -40.97 -6.50
C LEU A 167 14.71 -42.29 -6.63
N ARG A 168 15.11 -42.92 -5.51
CA ARG A 168 15.72 -44.25 -5.50
C ARG A 168 14.73 -45.35 -5.88
N ASN A 169 13.44 -45.17 -5.58
CA ASN A 169 12.38 -46.14 -5.83
C ASN A 169 11.16 -45.57 -6.61
N PRO A 170 11.32 -45.04 -7.83
CA PRO A 170 10.24 -44.31 -8.52
C PRO A 170 8.99 -45.16 -8.78
N SER A 171 9.17 -46.46 -9.03
CA SER A 171 8.08 -47.42 -9.29
C SER A 171 7.12 -47.58 -8.10
N THR A 172 7.60 -47.34 -6.88
CA THR A 172 6.80 -47.46 -5.65
C THR A 172 5.85 -46.26 -5.49
N TYR A 173 6.24 -45.09 -6.00
CA TYR A 173 5.52 -43.82 -5.80
C TYR A 173 4.77 -43.35 -7.06
N GLY A 174 4.90 -44.06 -8.18
CA GLY A 174 4.11 -43.79 -9.39
C GLY A 174 4.45 -42.47 -10.11
N GLN A 175 5.60 -41.87 -9.80
CA GLN A 175 6.06 -40.61 -10.38
C GLN A 175 7.18 -40.86 -11.41
N LYS A 176 7.27 -40.00 -12.43
CA LYS A 176 8.37 -40.07 -13.40
C LYS A 176 9.67 -39.63 -12.74
N LYS A 177 10.75 -40.31 -13.06
CA LYS A 177 12.08 -40.02 -12.50
C LYS A 177 12.49 -38.55 -12.72
N ASP A 178 12.29 -38.02 -13.93
CA ASP A 178 12.67 -36.65 -14.27
C ASP A 178 11.91 -35.60 -13.43
N GLU A 179 10.63 -35.84 -13.12
CA GLU A 179 9.81 -34.97 -12.27
C GLU A 179 10.33 -34.98 -10.81
N LEU A 180 10.76 -36.16 -10.32
CA LEU A 180 11.36 -36.30 -8.99
C LEU A 180 12.73 -35.62 -8.89
N GLU A 181 13.54 -35.66 -9.94
CA GLU A 181 14.84 -34.98 -9.99
C GLU A 181 14.67 -33.45 -9.92
N GLU A 182 13.68 -32.90 -10.63
CA GLU A 182 13.34 -31.47 -10.58
C GLU A 182 12.85 -31.04 -9.19
N LEU A 183 11.94 -31.82 -8.58
CA LEU A 183 11.45 -31.57 -7.23
C LEU A 183 12.56 -31.60 -6.18
N LEU A 184 13.47 -32.58 -6.27
CA LEU A 184 14.61 -32.69 -5.36
C LEU A 184 15.55 -31.48 -5.51
N ALA A 185 15.87 -31.08 -6.74
CA ALA A 185 16.73 -29.92 -6.99
C ALA A 185 16.13 -28.64 -6.40
N LYS A 186 14.81 -28.44 -6.54
CA LYS A 186 14.09 -27.31 -5.95
C LYS A 186 14.12 -27.35 -4.42
N ALA A 187 13.90 -28.51 -3.81
CA ALA A 187 13.95 -28.66 -2.36
C ALA A 187 15.37 -28.40 -1.79
N GLU A 188 16.42 -28.87 -2.47
CA GLU A 188 17.81 -28.60 -2.09
C GLU A 188 18.17 -27.11 -2.18
N GLU A 189 17.71 -26.42 -3.23
CA GLU A 189 17.85 -24.98 -3.36
C GLU A 189 17.11 -24.23 -2.22
N GLU A 190 15.90 -24.68 -1.89
CA GLU A 190 15.10 -24.13 -0.80
C GLU A 190 15.81 -24.24 0.55
N VAL A 191 16.30 -25.42 0.91
CA VAL A 191 17.07 -25.61 2.16
C VAL A 191 18.31 -24.75 2.20
N LYS A 192 19.05 -24.65 1.09
CA LYS A 192 20.23 -23.80 0.99
C LYS A 192 19.89 -22.33 1.23
N PHE A 193 18.80 -21.86 0.62
CA PHE A 193 18.30 -20.50 0.81
C PHE A 193 17.90 -20.25 2.28
N VAL A 194 17.08 -21.13 2.85
CA VAL A 194 16.57 -21.01 4.23
C VAL A 194 17.72 -21.00 5.23
N LYS A 195 18.69 -21.91 5.09
CA LYS A 195 19.92 -21.92 5.91
C LYS A 195 20.66 -20.59 5.82
N GLY A 196 20.84 -20.07 4.61
CA GLY A 196 21.47 -18.77 4.38
C GLY A 196 20.70 -17.63 5.03
N TYR A 197 19.37 -17.62 4.88
CA TYR A 197 18.49 -16.63 5.46
C TYR A 197 18.51 -16.65 6.99
N LEU A 198 18.35 -17.83 7.62
CA LEU A 198 18.38 -17.97 9.07
C LEU A 198 19.73 -17.58 9.66
N LYS A 199 20.85 -17.92 9.00
CA LYS A 199 22.21 -17.53 9.41
C LYS A 199 22.44 -16.02 9.40
N GLN A 200 21.76 -15.28 8.53
CA GLN A 200 21.87 -13.82 8.45
C GLN A 200 20.94 -13.10 9.43
N ASN A 201 20.04 -13.81 10.11
CA ASN A 201 18.95 -13.23 10.88
C ASN A 201 18.83 -13.87 12.28
N ASP A 202 19.58 -13.29 13.22
CA ASP A 202 19.63 -13.75 14.62
C ASP A 202 18.36 -13.47 15.42
N ASN A 203 17.49 -12.57 14.92
CA ASN A 203 16.30 -12.16 15.64
C ASN A 203 15.11 -11.99 14.71
N PHE A 204 13.95 -12.32 15.25
CA PHE A 204 12.65 -12.21 14.61
C PHE A 204 11.83 -11.13 15.31
N TYR A 205 11.03 -10.41 14.54
CA TYR A 205 10.35 -9.21 15.01
C TYR A 205 8.90 -9.15 14.57
N VAL A 206 8.08 -8.59 15.45
CA VAL A 206 6.71 -8.13 15.20
C VAL A 206 6.72 -6.61 15.31
N PHE A 207 6.07 -5.89 14.40
CA PHE A 207 5.93 -4.44 14.55
C PHE A 207 4.48 -4.00 14.61
N GLU A 208 4.20 -3.13 15.59
CA GLU A 208 2.97 -2.38 15.71
C GLU A 208 3.11 -1.13 14.85
N ARG A 209 2.34 -1.07 13.76
CA ARG A 209 2.27 0.08 12.87
C ARG A 209 0.88 0.72 12.91
N HIS A 210 0.84 2.02 12.77
CA HIS A 210 -0.39 2.80 12.71
C HIS A 210 -0.58 3.32 11.29
N LEU A 211 -1.72 2.99 10.69
CA LEU A 211 -2.12 3.51 9.39
C LEU A 211 -3.02 4.73 9.57
N GLN A 212 -2.98 5.64 8.60
CA GLN A 212 -3.88 6.79 8.55
C GLN A 212 -5.33 6.36 8.32
N THR A 213 -5.53 5.44 7.40
CA THR A 213 -6.78 4.75 7.10
C THR A 213 -6.48 3.32 6.65
N PRO A 214 -7.27 2.33 7.10
CA PRO A 214 -7.12 0.93 6.70
C PRO A 214 -7.55 0.68 5.25
N ILE A 215 -8.31 1.60 4.63
CA ILE A 215 -8.89 1.43 3.30
C ILE A 215 -7.83 1.70 2.24
N ARG A 216 -7.70 0.84 1.25
CA ARG A 216 -6.81 1.05 0.10
C ARG A 216 -7.59 1.56 -1.10
N LEU A 217 -6.90 2.18 -2.04
CA LEU A 217 -7.54 2.60 -3.30
C LEU A 217 -8.12 1.42 -4.06
N ARG A 218 -7.46 0.25 -3.98
CA ARG A 218 -7.96 -0.98 -4.62
C ARG A 218 -9.31 -1.44 -4.08
N ASP A 219 -9.73 -1.04 -2.87
CA ASP A 219 -11.03 -1.47 -2.34
C ASP A 219 -12.21 -0.77 -3.00
N ILE A 220 -11.99 0.45 -3.50
CA ILE A 220 -13.05 1.31 -4.00
C ILE A 220 -13.80 0.66 -5.19
N PRO A 221 -13.11 0.12 -6.22
CA PRO A 221 -13.75 -0.61 -7.32
C PRO A 221 -14.60 -1.81 -6.93
N HIS A 222 -14.33 -2.39 -5.77
CA HIS A 222 -14.99 -3.62 -5.31
C HIS A 222 -16.23 -3.34 -4.46
N ALA A 223 -16.57 -2.07 -4.24
CA ALA A 223 -17.84 -1.69 -3.62
C ALA A 223 -19.01 -2.16 -4.50
N LYS A 224 -19.87 -3.01 -3.95
CA LYS A 224 -21.01 -3.61 -4.69
C LYS A 224 -22.25 -2.73 -4.66
N THR A 225 -22.39 -1.92 -3.60
CA THR A 225 -23.54 -1.02 -3.41
C THR A 225 -23.08 0.42 -3.16
N LYS A 226 -23.99 1.39 -3.35
CA LYS A 226 -23.77 2.80 -2.99
C LYS A 226 -23.36 2.94 -1.53
N ASN A 227 -24.04 2.23 -0.64
CA ASN A 227 -23.76 2.23 0.78
C ASN A 227 -22.37 1.67 1.11
N ASP A 228 -21.90 0.62 0.42
CA ASP A 228 -20.54 0.10 0.61
C ASP A 228 -19.49 1.14 0.23
N PHE A 229 -19.67 1.79 -0.91
CA PHE A 229 -18.79 2.85 -1.38
C PHE A 229 -18.76 4.02 -0.39
N GLU A 230 -19.93 4.49 0.06
CA GLU A 230 -20.05 5.57 1.03
C GLU A 230 -19.37 5.23 2.35
N ASN A 231 -19.48 3.99 2.84
CA ASN A 231 -18.82 3.54 4.06
C ASN A 231 -17.29 3.48 3.93
N LEU A 232 -16.77 3.03 2.78
CA LEU A 232 -15.33 3.00 2.50
C LEU A 232 -14.76 4.42 2.37
N ALA A 233 -15.47 5.28 1.63
CA ALA A 233 -15.08 6.68 1.44
C ALA A 233 -15.16 7.44 2.78
N LYS A 234 -16.20 7.23 3.59
CA LYS A 234 -16.43 7.90 4.87
C LYS A 234 -15.30 7.76 5.87
N GLN A 235 -14.84 6.54 6.10
CA GLN A 235 -13.73 6.31 7.02
C GLN A 235 -12.46 7.06 6.60
N SER A 236 -12.22 7.14 5.29
CA SER A 236 -11.03 7.78 4.76
C SER A 236 -11.14 9.31 4.73
N MET A 237 -12.33 9.88 4.45
CA MET A 237 -12.52 11.33 4.53
C MET A 237 -12.60 11.84 5.96
N GLU A 238 -13.13 11.07 6.92
CA GLU A 238 -13.13 11.48 8.34
C GLU A 238 -11.70 11.72 8.85
N TRP A 239 -10.73 10.91 8.37
CA TRP A 239 -9.32 11.15 8.67
C TRP A 239 -8.82 12.46 8.05
N LEU A 240 -9.14 12.68 6.79
CA LEU A 240 -8.73 13.87 6.04
C LEU A 240 -9.32 15.16 6.64
N ASP A 241 -10.61 15.15 6.97
CA ASP A 241 -11.31 16.22 7.67
C ASP A 241 -10.67 16.49 9.05
N LYS A 242 -10.31 15.46 9.81
CA LYS A 242 -9.58 15.64 11.09
C LYS A 242 -8.26 16.37 10.91
N ILE A 243 -7.49 16.06 9.86
CA ILE A 243 -6.21 16.75 9.58
C ILE A 243 -6.46 18.21 9.22
N LEU A 244 -7.48 18.46 8.41
CA LEU A 244 -7.71 19.79 7.84
C LEU A 244 -8.48 20.71 8.79
N THR A 245 -9.43 20.17 9.55
CA THR A 245 -10.04 20.86 10.70
C THR A 245 -9.00 21.18 11.77
N ARG A 246 -8.03 20.28 12.05
CA ARG A 246 -6.88 20.60 12.91
C ARG A 246 -6.06 21.76 12.33
N ARG A 247 -5.84 21.79 11.01
CA ARG A 247 -5.14 22.89 10.31
C ARG A 247 -5.90 24.23 10.41
N GLN A 248 -7.23 24.23 10.26
CA GLN A 248 -8.06 25.43 10.38
C GLN A 248 -8.16 25.93 11.83
N ARG A 249 -8.26 25.03 12.80
CA ARG A 249 -8.29 25.35 14.25
C ARG A 249 -6.92 25.69 14.81
N ALA A 250 -5.85 25.27 14.15
CA ALA A 250 -4.48 25.70 14.39
C ALA A 250 -4.23 27.17 13.98
N LYS A 251 -5.05 28.08 14.47
CA LYS A 251 -4.70 29.50 14.61
C LYS A 251 -3.62 29.70 15.69
N THR A 252 -3.19 28.64 16.38
CA THR A 252 -2.09 28.66 17.34
C THR A 252 -0.72 28.90 16.66
N PRO A 253 0.12 29.82 17.18
CA PRO A 253 1.40 30.20 16.56
C PRO A 253 2.37 29.05 16.27
N VAL A 254 2.34 27.98 17.06
CA VAL A 254 3.24 26.82 16.95
C VAL A 254 2.97 26.00 15.68
N TRP A 255 1.70 25.70 15.42
CA TRP A 255 1.29 25.00 14.21
C TRP A 255 1.46 25.86 12.96
N ASN A 256 1.16 27.15 13.05
CA ASN A 256 1.47 28.09 11.98
C ASN A 256 2.98 28.17 11.69
N LYS A 257 3.86 28.02 12.69
CA LYS A 257 5.31 28.00 12.49
C LYS A 257 5.79 26.69 11.85
N LEU A 258 5.24 25.54 12.25
CA LEU A 258 5.51 24.24 11.61
C LEU A 258 4.97 24.19 10.17
N LEU A 259 3.73 24.66 9.96
CA LEU A 259 3.05 24.66 8.66
C LEU A 259 3.59 25.72 7.69
N ARG A 260 3.99 26.91 8.16
CA ARG A 260 4.66 27.93 7.32
C ARG A 260 6.10 27.55 6.98
N LYS A 261 6.81 26.84 7.86
CA LYS A 261 8.11 26.23 7.53
C LYS A 261 7.93 25.08 6.57
N SER A 262 6.87 24.28 6.72
CA SER A 262 6.49 23.26 5.76
C SER A 262 5.64 23.85 4.62
N LYS A 263 6.24 24.74 3.80
CA LYS A 263 5.77 24.96 2.42
C LYS A 263 5.69 23.64 1.61
N ASP A 264 6.18 22.57 2.22
CA ASP A 264 6.39 21.28 1.62
C ASP A 264 5.38 20.20 2.05
N LEU A 265 4.51 20.40 3.05
CA LEU A 265 3.57 19.34 3.45
C LEU A 265 2.71 18.96 2.23
N CYS A 266 2.77 17.68 1.83
CA CYS A 266 2.00 17.15 0.72
C CYS A 266 0.55 17.06 1.16
N PHE A 267 -0.13 18.18 1.22
CA PHE A 267 -1.57 18.26 1.15
C PHE A 267 -1.82 19.39 0.16
N ALA A 268 -2.18 19.01 -1.06
CA ALA A 268 -2.95 19.89 -1.92
C ALA A 268 -4.02 20.55 -1.04
N LEU A 269 -4.22 21.87 -1.20
CA LEU A 269 -5.24 22.63 -0.48
C LEU A 269 -6.53 21.79 -0.45
N TRP A 270 -7.18 21.71 0.72
CA TRP A 270 -8.47 21.02 0.87
C TRP A 270 -9.34 21.44 -0.31
N PRO A 271 -9.98 20.49 -1.04
CA PRO A 271 -10.77 20.87 -2.19
C PRO A 271 -11.93 21.77 -1.78
N PHE A 272 -12.33 21.79 -0.50
CA PHE A 272 -13.42 22.58 0.05
C PHE A 272 -12.98 23.91 0.66
N SER A 273 -13.81 24.93 0.46
CA SER A 273 -13.50 26.29 0.88
C SER A 273 -14.07 26.57 2.28
N GLY A 274 -13.26 27.19 3.15
CA GLY A 274 -13.73 27.65 4.47
C GLY A 274 -14.29 26.53 5.36
N ASP A 275 -15.53 26.71 5.83
CA ASP A 275 -16.23 25.82 6.77
C ASP A 275 -17.10 24.75 6.08
N GLU A 276 -17.00 24.62 4.75
CA GLU A 276 -17.72 23.62 3.95
C GLU A 276 -17.39 22.21 4.45
N LYS A 277 -18.40 21.50 4.94
CA LYS A 277 -18.28 20.10 5.39
C LYS A 277 -18.46 19.18 4.20
N PHE A 278 -17.60 18.16 4.12
CA PHE A 278 -17.75 17.09 3.15
C PHE A 278 -19.11 16.37 3.33
N ASP A 279 -19.74 15.99 2.21
CA ASP A 279 -21.04 15.32 2.17
C ASP A 279 -20.97 14.19 1.14
N PHE A 280 -21.20 12.96 1.60
CA PHE A 280 -21.18 11.75 0.78
C PHE A 280 -22.33 11.67 -0.20
N ASN A 281 -23.42 12.40 0.06
CA ASN A 281 -24.56 12.45 -0.85
C ASN A 281 -24.38 13.52 -1.93
N ASN A 282 -23.36 14.37 -1.81
CA ASN A 282 -23.06 15.40 -2.79
C ASN A 282 -22.03 14.87 -3.81
N SER A 283 -22.48 14.69 -5.04
CA SER A 283 -21.66 14.22 -6.16
C SER A 283 -20.50 15.16 -6.51
N ASP A 284 -20.68 16.46 -6.33
CA ASP A 284 -19.61 17.46 -6.52
C ASP A 284 -18.48 17.24 -5.52
N HIS A 285 -18.82 16.97 -4.25
CA HIS A 285 -17.84 16.74 -3.21
C HIS A 285 -17.00 15.50 -3.50
N LEU A 286 -17.65 14.43 -3.95
CA LEU A 286 -16.98 13.20 -4.34
C LEU A 286 -16.06 13.42 -5.55
N SER A 287 -16.47 14.23 -6.52
CA SER A 287 -15.65 14.58 -7.69
C SER A 287 -14.42 15.38 -7.29
N ARG A 288 -14.60 16.44 -6.51
CA ARG A 288 -13.50 17.26 -6.01
C ARG A 288 -12.49 16.44 -5.21
N VAL A 289 -12.91 15.38 -4.52
CA VAL A 289 -11.96 14.49 -3.83
C VAL A 289 -11.32 13.48 -4.79
N PHE A 290 -12.10 12.63 -5.45
CA PHE A 290 -11.58 11.47 -6.17
C PHE A 290 -11.05 11.79 -7.58
N VAL A 291 -11.52 12.88 -8.19
CA VAL A 291 -11.10 13.32 -9.53
C VAL A 291 -10.05 14.43 -9.45
N GLU A 292 -10.13 15.30 -8.45
CA GLU A 292 -9.24 16.47 -8.37
C GLU A 292 -8.15 16.32 -7.31
N TRP A 293 -8.55 16.33 -6.03
CA TRP A 293 -7.60 16.42 -4.93
C TRP A 293 -6.74 15.17 -4.77
N LEU A 294 -7.34 13.98 -4.72
CA LEU A 294 -6.63 12.74 -4.44
C LEU A 294 -5.58 12.42 -5.53
N PRO A 295 -5.91 12.45 -6.83
CA PRO A 295 -4.91 12.22 -7.87
C PRO A 295 -3.78 13.25 -7.81
N ALA A 296 -4.10 14.55 -7.69
CA ALA A 296 -3.08 15.59 -7.59
C ALA A 296 -2.18 15.39 -6.37
N GLN A 297 -2.76 15.01 -5.24
CA GLN A 297 -2.05 14.69 -4.00
C GLN A 297 -1.09 13.51 -4.17
N MET A 298 -1.52 12.43 -4.84
CA MET A 298 -0.65 11.27 -5.15
C MET A 298 0.54 11.69 -6.04
N GLY A 299 0.29 12.54 -7.05
CA GLY A 299 1.35 13.08 -7.91
C GLY A 299 2.35 13.92 -7.12
N GLN A 300 1.87 14.86 -6.30
CA GLN A 300 2.72 15.70 -5.45
C GLN A 300 3.55 14.88 -4.46
N TYR A 301 2.97 13.82 -3.90
CA TYR A 301 3.66 12.88 -3.01
C TYR A 301 4.88 12.27 -3.68
N LEU A 302 4.70 11.66 -4.86
CA LEU A 302 5.79 11.01 -5.60
C LEU A 302 6.84 12.03 -6.04
N ALA A 303 6.44 13.20 -6.53
CA ALA A 303 7.37 14.25 -6.92
C ALA A 303 8.31 14.62 -5.77
N ARG A 304 7.76 14.68 -4.55
CA ARG A 304 8.51 14.98 -3.35
C ARG A 304 9.39 13.82 -2.87
N LEU A 305 8.89 12.59 -2.94
CA LEU A 305 9.69 11.38 -2.70
C LEU A 305 10.92 11.37 -3.63
N HIS A 306 10.70 11.56 -4.94
CA HIS A 306 11.74 11.58 -5.97
C HIS A 306 12.70 12.76 -5.80
N LYS A 307 12.24 13.91 -5.28
CA LYS A 307 13.11 15.08 -4.99
C LYS A 307 14.14 14.80 -3.92
N ASN A 308 13.85 13.85 -3.05
CA ASN A 308 14.77 13.39 -2.02
C ASN A 308 15.54 12.13 -2.45
N GLY A 309 15.51 11.79 -3.75
CA GLY A 309 16.22 10.63 -4.31
C GLY A 309 15.65 9.29 -3.86
N LEU A 310 14.44 9.26 -3.30
CA LEU A 310 13.75 8.05 -2.89
C LEU A 310 12.75 7.61 -3.95
N ILE A 311 12.46 6.32 -3.97
CA ILE A 311 11.47 5.66 -4.83
C ILE A 311 10.69 4.67 -3.98
N HIS A 312 9.40 4.48 -4.27
CA HIS A 312 8.61 3.46 -3.61
C HIS A 312 8.77 2.08 -4.27
N GLY A 313 8.87 2.02 -5.60
CA GLY A 313 9.06 0.79 -6.37
C GLY A 313 7.75 0.05 -6.64
N PHE A 314 6.82 0.07 -5.69
CA PHE A 314 5.47 -0.50 -5.82
C PHE A 314 4.32 0.43 -5.39
N PRO A 315 4.18 1.65 -5.97
CA PRO A 315 3.11 2.58 -5.61
C PRO A 315 1.80 2.23 -6.32
N HIS A 316 1.40 0.96 -6.30
CA HIS A 316 0.15 0.48 -6.90
C HIS A 316 -1.05 0.67 -5.95
N SER A 317 -2.27 0.47 -6.45
CA SER A 317 -3.53 0.74 -5.72
C SER A 317 -3.69 0.00 -4.38
N GLN A 318 -3.00 -1.12 -4.17
CA GLN A 318 -2.97 -1.79 -2.84
C GLN A 318 -2.12 -1.06 -1.79
N ASN A 319 -1.10 -0.33 -2.22
CA ASN A 319 -0.18 0.36 -1.32
C ASN A 319 -0.63 1.79 -1.05
N TRP A 320 -1.45 2.35 -1.93
CA TRP A 320 -2.12 3.61 -1.70
C TRP A 320 -3.37 3.49 -0.84
N SER A 321 -3.53 4.49 0.02
CA SER A 321 -4.79 4.90 0.62
C SER A 321 -5.13 6.33 0.17
N LEU A 322 -6.10 7.02 0.77
CA LEU A 322 -6.42 8.41 0.43
C LEU A 322 -5.26 9.36 0.75
N GLY A 323 -4.37 9.58 -0.23
CA GLY A 323 -3.24 10.49 -0.13
C GLY A 323 -2.06 9.99 0.72
N SER A 324 -2.09 8.73 1.15
CA SER A 324 -1.02 8.09 1.94
C SER A 324 -0.51 6.83 1.23
N LEU A 325 0.79 6.54 1.35
CA LEU A 325 1.44 5.41 0.71
C LEU A 325 2.13 4.54 1.77
N TYR A 326 1.87 3.23 1.75
CA TYR A 326 2.36 2.25 2.74
C TYR A 326 3.15 1.11 2.07
N ASP A 327 3.63 0.15 2.87
CA ASP A 327 4.48 -0.98 2.46
C ASP A 327 5.95 -0.56 2.25
N LEU A 328 6.51 -0.03 3.33
CA LEU A 328 7.79 0.66 3.36
C LEU A 328 9.03 -0.23 3.19
N ASP A 329 8.88 -1.55 3.14
CA ASP A 329 9.95 -2.48 2.75
C ASP A 329 10.35 -2.31 1.28
N SER A 330 9.44 -1.75 0.46
CA SER A 330 9.71 -1.45 -0.95
C SER A 330 10.43 -0.14 -1.20
N VAL A 331 10.44 0.80 -0.24
CA VAL A 331 11.06 2.12 -0.43
C VAL A 331 12.58 2.00 -0.48
N TYR A 332 13.23 2.65 -1.46
CA TYR A 332 14.68 2.64 -1.63
C TYR A 332 15.26 3.94 -2.17
N GLY A 333 16.54 4.20 -1.85
CA GLY A 333 17.31 5.34 -2.34
C GLY A 333 18.50 5.71 -1.44
N PRO A 334 19.30 6.72 -1.81
CA PRO A 334 20.52 7.09 -1.09
C PRO A 334 20.34 7.42 0.39
N ALA A 335 19.23 8.07 0.75
CA ALA A 335 18.92 8.38 2.15
C ALA A 335 18.68 7.14 3.02
N LEU A 336 18.49 5.96 2.41
CA LEU A 336 18.35 4.66 3.06
C LEU A 336 19.58 3.76 2.88
N GLY A 337 20.68 4.30 2.33
CA GLY A 337 21.93 3.56 2.08
C GLY A 337 21.96 2.78 0.77
N ASP A 338 21.02 3.01 -0.14
CA ASP A 338 21.02 2.37 -1.46
C ASP A 338 21.72 3.25 -2.53
N ASN A 339 21.97 2.68 -3.71
CA ASN A 339 22.55 3.41 -4.85
C ASN A 339 21.71 4.66 -5.26
N PRO A 340 22.31 5.63 -5.98
CA PRO A 340 21.55 6.68 -6.66
C PRO A 340 20.48 6.11 -7.59
N ARG A 341 19.36 6.82 -7.69
CA ARG A 341 18.22 6.41 -8.51
C ARG A 341 18.33 7.03 -9.90
N THR A 342 17.96 6.26 -10.92
CA THR A 342 17.92 6.75 -12.30
C THR A 342 16.59 7.41 -12.59
N GLU A 343 16.55 8.22 -13.65
CA GLU A 343 15.30 8.82 -14.10
C GLU A 343 14.27 7.77 -14.52
N ASP A 344 14.71 6.66 -15.13
CA ASP A 344 13.83 5.56 -15.51
C ASP A 344 13.16 4.90 -14.30
N ASN A 345 13.84 4.87 -13.15
CA ASN A 345 13.22 4.40 -11.92
C ASN A 345 12.09 5.34 -11.47
N PHE A 346 12.27 6.67 -11.58
CA PHE A 346 11.22 7.64 -11.28
C PHE A 346 10.04 7.54 -12.25
N VAL A 347 10.32 7.40 -13.55
CA VAL A 347 9.27 7.19 -14.56
C VAL A 347 8.44 5.96 -14.21
N LYS A 348 9.06 4.81 -13.95
CA LYS A 348 8.35 3.58 -13.58
C LYS A 348 7.46 3.75 -12.33
N ASP A 349 7.93 4.48 -11.31
CA ASP A 349 7.12 4.75 -10.11
C ASP A 349 5.87 5.59 -10.44
N VAL A 350 6.03 6.63 -11.27
CA VAL A 350 4.92 7.46 -11.76
C VAL A 350 3.94 6.63 -12.58
N GLU A 351 4.43 5.79 -13.50
CA GLU A 351 3.59 4.92 -14.32
C GLU A 351 2.73 3.98 -13.47
N ILE A 352 3.31 3.35 -12.44
CA ILE A 352 2.59 2.44 -11.54
C ILE A 352 1.53 3.21 -10.73
N ALA A 353 1.85 4.40 -10.23
CA ALA A 353 0.89 5.21 -9.47
C ALA A 353 -0.21 5.83 -10.34
N ALA A 354 0.10 6.21 -11.58
CA ALA A 354 -0.91 6.64 -12.54
C ALA A 354 -1.92 5.51 -12.80
N ARG A 355 -1.46 4.25 -12.94
CA ARG A 355 -2.36 3.09 -13.01
C ARG A 355 -3.18 2.92 -11.73
N ALA A 356 -2.62 3.19 -10.55
CA ALA A 356 -3.37 3.17 -9.31
C ALA A 356 -4.51 4.23 -9.27
N VAL A 357 -4.32 5.39 -9.91
CA VAL A 357 -5.41 6.37 -10.13
C VAL A 357 -6.47 5.80 -11.07
N MET A 358 -6.05 5.15 -12.15
CA MET A 358 -6.99 4.51 -13.09
C MET A 358 -7.79 3.39 -12.41
N ASP A 359 -7.16 2.63 -11.51
CA ASP A 359 -7.81 1.56 -10.76
C ASP A 359 -9.03 2.07 -9.99
N ILE A 360 -9.04 3.31 -9.46
CA ILE A 360 -10.21 3.90 -8.77
C ILE A 360 -11.46 3.86 -9.67
N PHE A 361 -11.28 4.01 -10.98
CA PHE A 361 -12.35 4.08 -11.97
C PHE A 361 -12.50 2.79 -12.79
N ALA A 362 -11.64 1.79 -12.55
CA ALA A 362 -11.70 0.51 -13.25
C ALA A 362 -12.80 -0.37 -12.63
N VAL A 363 -13.58 -1.05 -13.46
CA VAL A 363 -14.43 -2.17 -13.03
C VAL A 363 -13.74 -3.45 -13.51
N ARG A 364 -13.37 -4.34 -12.59
CA ARG A 364 -12.99 -5.70 -12.97
C ARG A 364 -14.26 -6.50 -13.19
N ALA A 365 -14.55 -6.90 -14.42
CA ALA A 365 -15.51 -7.97 -14.69
C ALA A 365 -14.79 -9.31 -14.50
N PRO A 366 -15.41 -10.34 -13.91
CA PRO A 366 -14.79 -11.66 -13.81
C PRO A 366 -14.47 -12.21 -15.20
N GLY A 367 -13.21 -12.58 -15.45
CA GLY A 367 -12.79 -13.30 -16.66
C GLY A 367 -12.35 -12.45 -17.86
N PHE A 368 -12.16 -11.13 -17.71
CA PHE A 368 -11.62 -10.28 -18.78
C PHE A 368 -10.40 -9.48 -18.30
N ASP A 369 -9.25 -9.69 -18.94
CA ASP A 369 -8.04 -8.84 -18.85
C ASP A 369 -8.19 -7.51 -19.62
N CYS A 370 -9.38 -7.24 -20.14
CA CYS A 370 -9.71 -6.04 -20.89
C CYS A 370 -10.68 -5.18 -20.06
N VAL A 371 -10.43 -3.86 -20.04
CA VAL A 371 -11.34 -2.83 -19.50
C VAL A 371 -12.66 -2.87 -20.28
N GLY A 372 -13.55 -3.78 -19.91
CA GLY A 372 -14.89 -3.92 -20.47
C GLY A 372 -15.81 -2.90 -19.82
N LEU A 373 -16.31 -1.95 -20.60
CA LEU A 373 -17.30 -0.95 -20.21
C LEU A 373 -18.66 -1.63 -19.95
N THR A 374 -18.86 -2.26 -18.79
CA THR A 374 -20.15 -2.87 -18.41
C THR A 374 -20.80 -2.16 -17.21
N ALA A 375 -22.08 -2.47 -16.98
CA ALA A 375 -23.09 -1.74 -16.21
C ALA A 375 -22.76 -1.38 -14.74
N SER A 376 -21.61 -1.78 -14.19
CA SER A 376 -21.09 -1.29 -12.90
C SER A 376 -20.34 0.05 -13.02
N HIS A 377 -20.14 0.55 -14.25
CA HIS A 377 -19.85 1.97 -14.56
C HIS A 377 -20.78 2.94 -13.81
N TYR A 378 -21.98 2.45 -13.49
CA TYR A 378 -23.11 3.19 -12.98
C TYR A 378 -23.04 3.55 -11.49
N LEU A 379 -22.00 3.18 -10.75
CA LEU A 379 -21.88 3.60 -9.35
C LEU A 379 -20.89 4.75 -9.20
N ALA A 380 -19.61 4.59 -9.57
CA ALA A 380 -18.63 5.68 -9.47
C ALA A 380 -18.97 6.86 -10.40
N GLN A 381 -19.42 6.63 -11.65
CA GLN A 381 -19.76 7.74 -12.56
C GLN A 381 -21.08 8.42 -12.17
N THR A 382 -22.07 7.66 -11.70
CA THR A 382 -23.36 8.20 -11.25
C THR A 382 -23.27 8.90 -9.90
N ILE A 383 -22.45 8.38 -8.98
CA ILE A 383 -22.13 9.04 -7.69
C ILE A 383 -21.36 10.35 -7.93
N LEU A 384 -20.54 10.45 -8.98
CA LEU A 384 -19.81 11.67 -9.34
C LEU A 384 -20.64 12.67 -10.16
N GLY A 385 -21.86 12.31 -10.59
CA GLY A 385 -22.84 13.22 -11.21
C GLY A 385 -22.38 13.90 -12.50
N GLN A 386 -21.39 13.34 -13.21
CA GLN A 386 -20.75 14.03 -14.33
C GLN A 386 -21.32 13.63 -15.71
N ASN A 387 -21.33 14.62 -16.59
CA ASN A 387 -21.83 14.55 -17.97
C ASN A 387 -20.97 13.58 -18.82
N LYS A 388 -21.57 12.93 -19.83
CA LYS A 388 -20.92 11.90 -20.66
C LYS A 388 -19.69 12.39 -21.45
N ASP A 389 -19.52 13.70 -21.60
CA ASP A 389 -18.54 14.32 -22.50
C ASP A 389 -17.13 14.47 -21.90
N GLU A 390 -17.01 14.52 -20.57
CA GLU A 390 -15.72 14.57 -19.88
C GLU A 390 -15.53 13.34 -19.01
N LEU A 391 -14.68 12.42 -19.46
CA LEU A 391 -14.34 11.20 -18.74
C LEU A 391 -13.63 11.57 -17.41
N PRO A 392 -14.23 11.32 -16.23
CA PRO A 392 -13.62 11.65 -14.94
C PRO A 392 -12.22 11.05 -14.75
N LEU A 393 -12.00 9.88 -15.36
CA LEU A 393 -10.69 9.24 -15.47
C LEU A 393 -9.62 10.15 -16.11
N VAL A 394 -9.93 10.79 -17.23
CA VAL A 394 -9.01 11.66 -17.97
C VAL A 394 -8.64 12.87 -17.10
N LYS A 395 -9.63 13.47 -16.43
CA LYS A 395 -9.39 14.55 -15.46
C LYS A 395 -8.54 14.09 -14.28
N ALA A 396 -8.83 12.91 -13.71
CA ALA A 396 -8.08 12.35 -12.59
C ALA A 396 -6.61 12.13 -12.94
N VAL A 397 -6.34 11.49 -14.07
CA VAL A 397 -4.97 11.30 -14.56
C VAL A 397 -4.31 12.65 -14.85
N ALA A 398 -5.00 13.60 -15.49
CA ALA A 398 -4.47 14.94 -15.70
C ALA A 398 -4.13 15.67 -14.39
N ASN A 399 -4.96 15.54 -13.35
CA ASN A 399 -4.71 16.13 -12.04
C ASN A 399 -3.51 15.47 -11.34
N PHE A 400 -3.36 14.13 -11.44
CA PHE A 400 -2.18 13.42 -10.96
C PHE A 400 -0.90 13.91 -11.64
N GLU A 401 -0.88 13.93 -12.97
CA GLU A 401 0.28 14.38 -13.75
C GLU A 401 0.61 15.84 -13.46
N TYR A 402 -0.40 16.71 -13.46
CA TYR A 402 -0.22 18.11 -13.09
C TYR A 402 0.39 18.24 -11.69
N GLY A 403 -0.14 17.51 -10.70
CA GLY A 403 0.36 17.51 -9.33
C GLY A 403 1.82 17.05 -9.24
N TYR A 404 2.19 15.99 -9.96
CA TYR A 404 3.57 15.50 -10.03
C TYR A 404 4.49 16.53 -10.70
N LEU A 405 4.14 17.01 -11.90
CA LEU A 405 4.98 17.91 -12.68
C LEU A 405 5.15 19.28 -12.02
N GLU A 406 4.08 19.85 -11.46
CA GLU A 406 4.15 21.12 -10.72
C GLU A 406 5.07 20.96 -9.51
N ALA A 407 4.85 19.94 -8.69
CA ALA A 407 5.66 19.72 -7.51
C ALA A 407 7.10 19.37 -7.85
N ARG A 408 7.38 18.67 -8.96
CA ARG A 408 8.73 18.26 -9.36
C ARG A 408 9.52 19.40 -10.02
N PHE A 409 8.89 20.10 -10.96
CA PHE A 409 9.58 21.02 -11.88
C PHE A 409 9.24 22.49 -11.65
N ARG A 410 8.10 22.81 -11.01
CA ARG A 410 7.61 24.15 -10.65
C ARG A 410 7.99 25.23 -11.67
N LYS A 411 9.06 26.00 -11.39
CA LYS A 411 9.54 27.12 -12.22
C LYS A 411 9.93 26.73 -13.65
N LYS A 412 10.26 25.46 -13.89
CA LYS A 412 10.62 24.93 -15.21
C LYS A 412 9.42 24.46 -16.01
N LEU A 413 8.25 24.30 -15.40
CA LEU A 413 7.05 23.82 -16.07
C LEU A 413 6.33 25.00 -16.74
N THR A 414 6.13 24.90 -18.05
CA THR A 414 5.45 25.93 -18.86
C THR A 414 4.49 25.28 -19.85
N PRO A 415 3.46 25.99 -20.35
CA PRO A 415 2.59 25.47 -21.39
C PRO A 415 3.35 25.00 -22.66
N ALA A 416 4.51 25.59 -22.95
CA ALA A 416 5.32 25.27 -24.13
C ALA A 416 6.10 23.95 -23.99
N ASN A 417 6.45 23.53 -22.77
CA ASN A 417 7.28 22.34 -22.55
C ASN A 417 6.59 21.19 -21.81
N VAL A 418 5.34 21.40 -21.36
CA VAL A 418 4.56 20.40 -20.64
C VAL A 418 4.35 19.11 -21.43
N ASP A 419 4.22 19.20 -22.76
CA ASP A 419 4.08 18.02 -23.62
C ASP A 419 5.27 17.07 -23.50
N GLY A 420 6.50 17.60 -23.55
CA GLY A 420 7.72 16.79 -23.39
C GLY A 420 7.83 16.15 -22.00
N TYR A 421 7.34 16.82 -20.96
CA TYR A 421 7.27 16.24 -19.61
C TYR A 421 6.21 15.14 -19.52
N VAL A 422 4.98 15.39 -19.99
CA VAL A 422 3.90 14.40 -19.96
C VAL A 422 4.32 13.16 -20.75
N ARG A 423 4.82 13.30 -21.99
CA ARG A 423 5.29 12.15 -22.79
C ARG A 423 6.40 11.33 -22.13
N ARG A 424 7.20 11.95 -21.26
CA ARG A 424 8.30 11.28 -20.54
C ARG A 424 7.82 10.50 -19.31
N TYR A 425 6.89 11.05 -18.54
CA TYR A 425 6.47 10.48 -17.24
C TYR A 425 5.17 9.71 -17.29
N MET A 426 4.38 9.89 -18.35
CA MET A 426 3.09 9.26 -18.48
C MET A 426 3.24 7.79 -18.89
N PRO A 427 2.45 6.88 -18.28
CA PRO A 427 2.45 5.49 -18.69
C PRO A 427 2.16 5.35 -20.18
N GLN A 428 3.08 4.69 -20.88
CA GLN A 428 2.80 4.12 -22.19
C GLN A 428 1.85 2.95 -21.96
N VAL A 429 0.54 3.22 -21.88
CA VAL A 429 -0.45 2.17 -21.75
C VAL A 429 -0.46 1.41 -23.07
N LYS A 430 0.18 0.23 -23.07
CA LYS A 430 0.08 -0.73 -24.16
C LYS A 430 -1.32 -1.32 -24.13
N VAL A 431 -2.25 -0.69 -24.83
CA VAL A 431 -3.58 -1.27 -25.06
C VAL A 431 -3.57 -1.95 -26.43
N GLY A 432 -4.17 -3.14 -26.55
CA GLY A 432 -4.30 -3.81 -27.85
C GLY A 432 -5.37 -3.17 -28.74
N GLY A 433 -5.18 -3.18 -30.06
CA GLY A 433 -6.21 -2.84 -31.06
C GLY A 433 -6.60 -1.35 -31.16
N ASP A 434 -7.88 -1.09 -31.47
CA ASP A 434 -8.47 0.27 -31.64
C ASP A 434 -8.29 1.20 -30.42
N VAL A 435 -7.94 0.63 -29.26
CA VAL A 435 -7.73 1.37 -28.02
C VAL A 435 -6.41 2.17 -28.02
N VAL A 436 -5.44 1.84 -28.89
CA VAL A 436 -4.21 2.65 -29.06
C VAL A 436 -4.53 4.06 -29.58
N ARG A 437 -5.44 4.17 -30.57
CA ARG A 437 -5.88 5.47 -31.12
C ARG A 437 -6.61 6.29 -30.05
N SER A 438 -7.40 5.62 -29.22
CA SER A 438 -8.09 6.22 -28.09
C SER A 438 -7.11 6.74 -27.02
N TRP A 439 -5.99 6.05 -26.77
CA TRP A 439 -5.01 6.49 -25.78
C TRP A 439 -4.22 7.73 -26.22
N ALA A 440 -3.83 7.82 -27.49
CA ALA A 440 -3.19 9.03 -28.02
C ALA A 440 -4.11 10.26 -27.88
N ALA A 441 -5.41 10.11 -28.18
CA ALA A 441 -6.40 11.16 -27.98
C ALA A 441 -6.59 11.51 -26.49
N VAL A 442 -6.53 10.52 -25.59
CA VAL A 442 -6.57 10.73 -24.13
C VAL A 442 -5.34 11.52 -23.66
N ASN A 443 -4.14 11.19 -24.15
CA ASN A 443 -2.91 11.91 -23.82
C ASN A 443 -2.98 13.37 -24.25
N GLU A 444 -3.43 13.65 -25.47
CA GLU A 444 -3.61 15.03 -25.96
C GLU A 444 -4.62 15.80 -25.11
N ARG A 445 -5.74 15.16 -24.70
CA ARG A 445 -6.70 15.77 -23.77
C ARG A 445 -6.06 16.08 -22.41
N ILE A 446 -5.25 15.16 -21.87
CA ILE A 446 -4.52 15.37 -20.62
C ILE A 446 -3.55 16.54 -20.75
N ILE A 447 -2.73 16.57 -21.80
CA ILE A 447 -1.80 17.66 -22.06
C ILE A 447 -2.53 19.00 -22.13
N ASN A 448 -3.66 19.06 -22.84
CA ASN A 448 -4.44 20.29 -22.96
C ASN A 448 -5.05 20.73 -21.63
N LEU A 449 -5.57 19.81 -20.81
CA LEU A 449 -6.06 20.12 -19.46
C LEU A 449 -4.95 20.70 -18.57
N ILE A 450 -3.75 20.13 -18.63
CA ILE A 450 -2.59 20.59 -17.86
C ILE A 450 -2.14 21.98 -18.36
N LYS A 451 -2.11 22.21 -19.69
CA LYS A 451 -1.83 23.53 -20.28
C LYS A 451 -2.81 24.59 -19.79
N SER A 452 -4.12 24.30 -19.82
CA SER A 452 -5.16 25.22 -19.35
C SER A 452 -4.97 25.58 -17.87
N LYS A 453 -4.67 24.59 -17.01
CA LYS A 453 -4.38 24.84 -15.58
C LYS A 453 -3.16 25.75 -15.39
N LEU A 454 -2.09 25.54 -16.17
CA LEU A 454 -0.89 26.37 -16.11
C LEU A 454 -1.13 27.81 -16.57
N LEU A 455 -2.04 28.03 -17.52
CA LEU A 455 -2.42 29.38 -17.98
C LEU A 455 -3.20 30.13 -16.90
N VAL A 456 -4.24 29.51 -16.32
CA VAL A 456 -5.05 30.12 -15.25
C VAL A 456 -4.20 30.54 -14.05
N LEU A 457 -3.21 29.74 -13.66
CA LEU A 457 -2.33 30.06 -12.54
C LEU A 457 -1.36 31.23 -12.81
N ARG A 458 -1.05 31.51 -14.08
CA ARG A 458 -0.25 32.68 -14.47
C ARG A 458 -1.08 33.97 -14.50
N GLU A 459 -2.37 33.85 -14.76
CA GLU A 459 -3.28 34.99 -14.79
C GLU A 459 -3.71 35.41 -13.38
N THR A 460 -3.64 34.50 -12.40
CA THR A 460 -4.15 34.70 -11.03
C THR A 460 -3.07 34.88 -9.96
N GLY A 461 -1.80 34.66 -10.28
CA GLY A 461 -0.65 34.79 -9.37
C GLY A 461 0.39 35.76 -9.89
#